data_AF-A0A7C3WL55-F1
#
_entry.id   AF-A0A7C3WL55-F1
#
_cell.length_a   1.000
_cell.length_b   1.000
_cell.length_c   1.000
_cell.angle_alpha   90.00
_cell.angle_beta   90.00
_cell.angle_gamma   90.00
#
_symmetry.space_group_name_H-M   'P 1'
#
loop_
_entity.id
_entity.type
_entity.pdbx_description
1 polymer ?
#
loop_
_entity_poly.entity_id
_entity_poly.type
_entity_poly.pdbx_seq_one_letter_code
_entity_poly.pdbx_strand_id
1 'polypeptide(L)'
;MVIAGVVIDSRDEKKLKRIGVKDSKVLSPKRREELAKKIEEIARNIVVLRVQPCKIDSYRAKGINLDKIEAMKMAEIIEICGAKKVFVDSLEQNSKKFKDLILSFLQKKDVELVVENYLDESVPVVSAASIIAKVNRDEAIEEIRRKKVLILELGTVMTAGLLNLYKNS
;
A
#
# COMPACT_ATOMS: atom_id res chain seq x y z
N MET A 1 -6.28 3.44 -0.35
CA MET A 1 -5.47 2.43 -1.07
C MET A 1 -4.00 2.65 -0.73
N VAL A 2 -3.22 1.59 -0.58
CA VAL A 2 -1.77 1.67 -0.27
C VAL A 2 -1.05 0.77 -1.26
N ILE A 3 -0.01 1.29 -1.90
CA ILE A 3 0.84 0.56 -2.84
C ILE A 3 2.28 0.74 -2.37
N ALA A 4 3.05 -0.35 -2.36
CA ALA A 4 4.45 -0.32 -1.94
C ALA A 4 5.35 -0.96 -3.00
N GLY A 5 6.55 -0.41 -3.16
CA GLY A 5 7.65 -1.00 -3.89
C GLY A 5 8.83 -1.24 -2.96
N VAL A 6 9.48 -2.39 -3.11
CA VAL A 6 10.68 -2.76 -2.35
C VAL A 6 11.79 -3.07 -3.34
N VAL A 7 12.93 -2.42 -3.17
CA VAL A 7 14.13 -2.63 -3.98
C VAL A 7 15.15 -3.38 -3.15
N ILE A 8 15.66 -4.48 -3.68
CA ILE A 8 16.72 -5.29 -3.06
C ILE A 8 17.86 -5.53 -4.05
N ASP A 9 19.03 -5.87 -3.54
CA ASP A 9 20.02 -6.59 -4.36
C ASP A 9 19.59 -8.03 -4.59
N SER A 10 19.93 -8.56 -5.77
CA SER A 10 19.75 -9.98 -6.10
C SER A 10 20.42 -10.92 -5.09
N ARG A 11 21.58 -10.52 -4.52
CA ARG A 11 22.29 -11.30 -3.50
C ARG A 11 21.53 -11.40 -2.17
N ASP A 12 20.65 -10.44 -1.90
CA ASP A 12 19.92 -10.31 -0.63
C ASP A 12 18.52 -10.95 -0.69
N GLU A 13 18.09 -11.45 -1.86
CA GLU A 13 16.83 -12.18 -2.01
C GLU A 13 16.74 -13.40 -1.07
N LYS A 14 17.88 -14.09 -0.86
CA LYS A 14 17.96 -15.22 0.10
C LYS A 14 17.71 -14.78 1.54
N LYS A 15 18.02 -13.53 1.91
CA LYS A 15 17.71 -12.99 3.25
C LYS A 15 16.19 -12.86 3.44
N LEU A 16 15.47 -12.36 2.44
CA LEU A 16 14.01 -12.28 2.50
C LEU A 16 13.36 -13.66 2.68
N LYS A 17 13.84 -14.68 1.95
CA LYS A 17 13.37 -16.07 2.14
C LYS A 17 13.59 -16.55 3.58
N ARG A 18 14.78 -16.31 4.14
CA ARG A 18 15.13 -16.75 5.51
C ARG A 18 14.30 -16.10 6.61
N ILE A 19 13.87 -14.86 6.45
CA ILE A 19 13.00 -14.20 7.44
C ILE A 19 11.53 -14.63 7.32
N GLY A 20 11.15 -15.39 6.27
CA GLY A 20 9.81 -15.96 6.11
C GLY A 20 8.78 -14.99 5.53
N VAL A 21 9.14 -14.17 4.54
CA VAL A 21 8.20 -13.21 3.92
C VAL A 21 7.04 -13.87 3.15
N LYS A 22 7.19 -15.14 2.70
CA LYS A 22 6.20 -15.82 1.86
C LYS A 22 4.87 -16.12 2.55
N ASP A 23 4.88 -16.37 3.86
CA ASP A 23 3.69 -16.84 4.58
C ASP A 23 2.70 -15.71 4.92
N SER A 24 2.80 -14.57 4.21
CA SER A 24 2.18 -13.29 4.60
C SER A 24 0.64 -13.29 4.67
N LYS A 25 -0.04 -14.22 3.99
CA LYS A 25 -1.51 -14.34 3.97
C LYS A 25 -2.08 -14.88 5.29
N VAL A 26 -1.26 -15.57 6.10
CA VAL A 26 -1.66 -16.16 7.40
C VAL A 26 -1.04 -15.40 8.58
N LEU A 27 -0.26 -14.33 8.33
CA LEU A 27 0.44 -13.62 9.40
C LEU A 27 -0.49 -12.70 10.19
N SER A 28 -0.37 -12.78 11.51
CA SER A 28 -0.97 -11.80 12.42
C SER A 28 -0.44 -10.38 12.15
N PRO A 29 -1.20 -9.31 12.47
CA PRO A 29 -0.72 -7.93 12.36
C PRO A 29 0.65 -7.71 13.01
N LYS A 30 0.82 -8.19 14.26
CA LYS A 30 2.09 -8.11 15.00
C LYS A 30 3.26 -8.76 14.25
N ARG A 31 3.03 -9.93 13.64
CA ARG A 31 4.07 -10.61 12.87
C ARG A 31 4.42 -9.84 11.59
N ARG A 32 3.44 -9.23 10.92
CA ARG A 32 3.69 -8.36 9.76
C ARG A 32 4.54 -7.14 10.14
N GLU A 33 4.28 -6.52 11.30
CA GLU A 33 5.09 -5.40 11.81
C GLU A 33 6.54 -5.82 12.11
N GLU A 34 6.75 -6.98 12.74
CA GLU A 34 8.10 -7.53 12.97
C GLU A 34 8.86 -7.79 11.66
N LEU A 35 8.17 -8.32 10.66
CA LEU A 35 8.77 -8.58 9.35
C LEU A 35 9.03 -7.29 8.57
N ALA A 36 8.16 -6.29 8.66
CA ALA A 36 8.35 -5.00 8.01
C ALA A 36 9.68 -4.36 8.45
N LYS A 37 9.99 -4.37 9.75
CA LYS A 37 11.28 -3.89 10.27
C LYS A 37 12.47 -4.64 9.69
N LYS A 38 12.38 -5.97 9.60
CA LYS A 38 13.44 -6.80 8.99
C LYS A 38 13.58 -6.56 7.48
N ILE A 39 12.47 -6.28 6.80
CA ILE A 39 12.48 -5.92 5.37
C ILE A 39 13.16 -4.57 5.17
N GLU A 40 12.89 -3.58 6.03
CA GLU A 40 13.55 -2.27 6.03
C GLU A 40 15.08 -2.40 6.19
N GLU A 41 15.56 -3.31 7.03
CA GLU A 41 17.00 -3.58 7.20
C GLU A 41 17.66 -4.24 5.97
N ILE A 42 16.88 -4.98 5.17
CA ILE A 42 17.39 -5.73 4.00
C ILE A 42 17.25 -4.90 2.70
N ALA A 43 16.22 -4.08 2.60
CA ALA A 43 15.90 -3.33 1.41
C ALA A 43 16.91 -2.20 1.17
N ARG A 44 17.26 -2.00 -0.11
CA ARG A 44 18.01 -0.80 -0.52
C ARG A 44 17.12 0.43 -0.54
N ASN A 45 15.86 0.25 -0.91
CA ASN A 45 14.87 1.32 -0.96
C ASN A 45 13.47 0.75 -0.77
N ILE A 46 12.60 1.51 -0.12
CA ILE A 46 11.18 1.21 0.04
C ILE A 46 10.40 2.47 -0.27
N VAL A 47 9.45 2.37 -1.18
CA VAL A 47 8.56 3.47 -1.55
C VAL A 47 7.13 3.06 -1.24
N VAL A 48 6.40 3.89 -0.49
CA VAL A 48 5.00 3.64 -0.15
C VAL A 48 4.16 4.83 -0.59
N LEU A 49 3.17 4.57 -1.44
CA LEU A 49 2.18 5.56 -1.86
C LEU A 49 0.84 5.26 -1.22
N ARG A 50 0.34 6.20 -0.41
CA ARG A 50 -1.00 6.17 0.19
C ARG A 50 -1.95 7.04 -0.63
N VAL A 51 -2.98 6.44 -1.24
CA VAL A 51 -4.04 7.16 -1.95
C VAL A 51 -5.26 7.25 -1.04
N GLN A 52 -5.59 8.46 -0.61
CA GLN A 52 -6.74 8.74 0.26
C GLN A 52 -8.07 8.47 -0.45
N PRO A 53 -9.14 8.08 0.30
CA PRO A 53 -10.47 7.83 -0.29
C PRO A 53 -11.00 9.00 -1.12
N CYS A 54 -10.91 10.24 -0.61
CA CYS A 54 -11.35 11.44 -1.33
C CYS A 54 -10.66 11.61 -2.69
N LYS A 55 -9.38 11.21 -2.79
CA LYS A 55 -8.63 11.25 -4.05
C LYS A 55 -9.11 10.18 -5.01
N ILE A 56 -9.41 8.97 -4.52
CA ILE A 56 -10.00 7.90 -5.32
C ILE A 56 -11.35 8.34 -5.87
N ASP A 57 -12.20 8.93 -5.04
CA ASP A 57 -13.51 9.44 -5.46
C ASP A 57 -13.37 10.53 -6.53
N SER A 58 -12.39 11.42 -6.39
CA SER A 58 -12.09 12.45 -7.40
C SER A 58 -11.63 11.87 -8.74
N TYR A 59 -10.93 10.73 -8.74
CA TYR A 59 -10.54 10.02 -9.96
C TYR A 59 -11.75 9.33 -10.60
N ARG A 60 -12.59 8.67 -9.78
CA ARG A 60 -13.80 8.01 -10.25
C ARG A 60 -14.79 8.99 -10.86
N ALA A 61 -14.94 10.18 -10.28
CA ALA A 61 -15.77 11.26 -10.83
C ALA A 61 -15.28 11.74 -12.21
N LYS A 62 -13.99 11.53 -12.54
CA LYS A 62 -13.40 11.81 -13.85
C LYS A 62 -13.41 10.60 -14.79
N GLY A 63 -14.14 9.54 -14.45
CA GLY A 63 -14.21 8.30 -15.24
C GLY A 63 -12.95 7.43 -15.18
N ILE A 64 -12.06 7.66 -14.22
CA ILE A 64 -10.85 6.84 -14.02
C ILE A 64 -11.19 5.71 -13.05
N ASN A 65 -11.08 4.46 -13.51
CA ASN A 65 -11.33 3.27 -12.70
C ASN A 65 -10.15 2.95 -11.76
N LEU A 66 -10.36 2.01 -10.84
CA LEU A 66 -9.35 1.65 -9.83
C LEU A 66 -8.07 1.10 -10.45
N ASP A 67 -8.17 0.19 -11.42
CA ASP A 67 -7.02 -0.45 -12.07
C ASP A 67 -6.13 0.60 -12.75
N LYS A 68 -6.72 1.64 -13.34
CA LYS A 68 -5.97 2.76 -13.91
C LYS A 68 -5.26 3.57 -12.83
N ILE A 69 -5.88 3.81 -11.68
CA ILE A 69 -5.22 4.48 -10.55
C ILE A 69 -4.06 3.63 -10.03
N GLU A 70 -4.26 2.32 -9.88
CA GLU A 70 -3.23 1.38 -9.43
C GLU A 70 -2.04 1.36 -10.39
N ALA A 71 -2.30 1.19 -11.69
CA ALA A 71 -1.26 1.18 -12.71
C ALA A 71 -0.47 2.50 -12.75
N MET A 72 -1.15 3.65 -12.62
CA MET A 72 -0.49 4.96 -12.51
C MET A 72 0.45 5.03 -11.31
N LYS A 73 0.00 4.54 -10.15
CA LYS A 73 0.80 4.58 -8.91
C LYS A 73 1.92 3.55 -8.90
N MET A 74 1.74 2.39 -9.52
CA MET A 74 2.82 1.43 -9.72
C MET A 74 3.89 2.00 -10.65
N ALA A 75 3.50 2.64 -11.75
CA ALA A 75 4.43 3.32 -12.65
C ALA A 75 5.24 4.42 -11.93
N GLU A 76 4.58 5.25 -11.12
CA GLU A 76 5.23 6.26 -10.28
C GLU A 76 6.29 5.64 -9.33
N ILE A 77 5.98 4.52 -8.67
CA ILE A 77 6.94 3.81 -7.82
C ILE A 77 8.12 3.26 -8.63
N ILE A 78 7.85 2.67 -9.80
CA ILE A 78 8.89 2.11 -10.67
C ILE A 78 9.89 3.21 -11.08
N GLU A 79 9.39 4.39 -11.44
CA GLU A 79 10.22 5.53 -11.81
C GLU A 79 11.06 6.06 -10.65
N ILE A 80 10.45 6.21 -9.46
CA ILE A 80 11.17 6.63 -8.24
C ILE A 80 12.28 5.64 -7.89
N CYS A 81 12.02 4.34 -8.01
CA CYS A 81 12.97 3.29 -7.68
C CYS A 81 14.09 3.13 -8.71
N GLY A 82 13.88 3.53 -9.97
CA GLY A 82 14.86 3.36 -11.05
C GLY A 82 15.27 1.90 -11.30
N ALA A 83 14.38 0.94 -11.00
CA ALA A 83 14.69 -0.48 -11.09
C ALA A 83 14.62 -0.96 -12.56
N LYS A 84 15.56 -1.82 -12.97
CA LYS A 84 15.60 -2.40 -14.33
C LYS A 84 14.67 -3.60 -14.51
N LYS A 85 14.44 -4.36 -13.44
CA LYS A 85 13.56 -5.53 -13.42
C LYS A 85 12.57 -5.39 -12.29
N VAL A 86 11.30 -5.50 -12.62
CA VAL A 86 10.19 -5.25 -11.69
C VAL A 86 9.21 -6.40 -11.76
N PHE A 87 8.81 -6.88 -10.59
CA PHE A 87 7.75 -7.87 -10.43
C PHE A 87 6.54 -7.19 -9.80
N VAL A 88 5.37 -7.35 -10.42
CA VAL A 88 4.10 -6.79 -9.94
C VAL A 88 3.09 -7.92 -9.79
N ASP A 89 2.56 -8.07 -8.57
CA ASP A 89 1.43 -8.95 -8.33
C ASP A 89 0.15 -8.32 -8.89
N SER A 90 -0.46 -9.02 -9.84
CA SER A 90 -1.73 -8.61 -10.46
C SER A 90 -2.88 -9.33 -9.77
N LEU A 91 -3.90 -8.56 -9.35
CA LEU A 91 -5.18 -9.11 -8.92
C LEU A 91 -6.17 -9.23 -10.10
N GLU A 92 -5.76 -8.79 -11.28
CA GLU A 92 -6.57 -8.77 -12.50
C GLU A 92 -6.63 -10.14 -13.18
N GLN A 93 -7.77 -10.45 -13.79
CA GLN A 93 -7.92 -11.67 -14.61
C GLN A 93 -7.01 -11.66 -15.84
N ASN A 94 -6.64 -10.47 -16.33
CA ASN A 94 -5.79 -10.30 -17.50
C ASN A 94 -4.52 -9.51 -17.16
N SER A 95 -3.53 -10.21 -16.59
CA SER A 95 -2.24 -9.63 -16.19
C SER A 95 -1.50 -8.98 -17.36
N LYS A 96 -1.71 -9.43 -18.61
CA LYS A 96 -1.12 -8.82 -19.81
C LYS A 96 -1.67 -7.43 -20.07
N LYS A 97 -3.00 -7.26 -20.03
CA LYS A 97 -3.63 -5.94 -20.18
C LYS A 97 -3.19 -4.99 -19.07
N PHE A 98 -3.04 -5.49 -17.84
CA PHE A 98 -2.57 -4.69 -16.72
C PHE A 98 -1.10 -4.28 -16.86
N LYS A 99 -0.23 -5.18 -17.34
CA LYS A 99 1.14 -4.87 -17.73
C LYS A 99 1.20 -3.73 -18.75
N ASP A 100 0.45 -3.85 -19.84
CA ASP A 100 0.41 -2.83 -20.89
C ASP A 100 -0.08 -1.48 -20.35
N LEU A 101 -1.05 -1.51 -19.42
CA LEU A 101 -1.54 -0.31 -18.74
C LEU A 101 -0.46 0.35 -17.88
N ILE A 102 0.31 -0.40 -17.09
CA ILE A 102 1.44 0.13 -16.32
C ILE A 102 2.49 0.74 -17.26
N LEU A 103 2.87 0.02 -18.31
CA LEU A 103 3.85 0.50 -19.30
C LEU A 103 3.40 1.78 -20.01
N SER A 104 2.09 1.98 -20.18
CA SER A 104 1.52 3.20 -20.77
C SER A 104 1.73 4.45 -19.93
N PHE A 105 1.97 4.29 -18.63
CA PHE A 105 2.24 5.39 -17.69
C PHE A 105 3.72 5.63 -17.44
N LEU A 106 4.61 4.72 -17.85
CA LEU A 106 6.05 4.90 -17.68
C LEU A 106 6.60 5.87 -18.73
N GLN A 107 7.37 6.85 -18.27
CA GLN A 107 8.18 7.73 -19.12
C GLN A 107 9.38 6.97 -19.71
N LYS A 108 10.02 6.12 -18.91
CA LYS A 108 11.15 5.29 -19.32
C LYS A 108 10.69 3.87 -19.61
N LYS A 109 10.89 3.40 -20.85
CA LYS A 109 10.49 2.05 -21.29
C LYS A 109 11.58 0.99 -21.16
N ASP A 110 12.74 1.33 -20.59
CA ASP A 110 13.83 0.40 -20.33
C ASP A 110 13.64 -0.33 -18.99
N VAL A 111 12.51 -1.04 -18.88
CA VAL A 111 12.13 -1.81 -17.70
C VAL A 111 11.64 -3.20 -18.13
N GLU A 112 12.27 -4.22 -17.57
CA GLU A 112 11.79 -5.60 -17.64
C GLU A 112 10.66 -5.78 -16.62
N LEU A 113 9.42 -5.56 -17.04
CA LEU A 113 8.24 -5.68 -16.21
C LEU A 113 7.62 -7.08 -16.32
N VAL A 114 7.57 -7.80 -15.20
CA VAL A 114 6.87 -9.09 -15.05
C VAL A 114 5.62 -8.86 -14.22
N VAL A 115 4.45 -9.15 -14.78
CA VAL A 115 3.15 -8.96 -14.14
C VAL A 115 2.39 -10.27 -14.22
N GLU A 116 2.20 -10.92 -13.08
CA GLU A 116 1.51 -12.20 -12.97
C GLU A 116 0.71 -12.23 -11.68
N ASN A 117 -0.22 -13.16 -11.58
CA ASN A 117 -1.05 -13.33 -10.40
C ASN A 117 -0.33 -14.23 -9.39
N TYR A 118 -0.53 -13.98 -8.09
CA TYR A 118 0.04 -14.79 -6.99
C TYR A 118 1.58 -14.75 -6.95
N LEU A 119 2.20 -13.69 -7.47
CA LEU A 119 3.64 -13.51 -7.35
C LEU A 119 4.05 -13.31 -5.89
N ASP A 120 3.14 -12.82 -5.04
CA ASP A 120 3.37 -12.71 -3.61
C ASP A 120 3.53 -14.07 -2.89
N GLU A 121 3.18 -15.18 -3.54
CA GLU A 121 3.36 -16.55 -3.04
C GLU A 121 4.67 -17.20 -3.52
N SER A 122 5.21 -16.74 -4.65
CA SER A 122 6.35 -17.36 -5.33
C SER A 122 7.62 -16.52 -5.27
N VAL A 123 7.50 -15.18 -5.29
CA VAL A 123 8.59 -14.21 -5.41
C VAL A 123 8.78 -13.42 -4.10
N PRO A 124 9.88 -13.61 -3.36
CA PRO A 124 10.05 -13.01 -2.02
C PRO A 124 10.02 -11.48 -1.99
N VAL A 125 10.54 -10.80 -3.00
CA VAL A 125 10.53 -9.33 -3.05
C VAL A 125 9.10 -8.80 -3.18
N VAL A 126 8.23 -9.53 -3.91
CA VAL A 126 6.81 -9.20 -4.03
C VAL A 126 6.09 -9.47 -2.71
N SER A 127 6.38 -10.59 -2.06
CA SER A 127 5.86 -10.87 -0.70
C SER A 127 6.26 -9.77 0.30
N ALA A 128 7.51 -9.31 0.24
CA ALA A 128 8.01 -8.22 1.08
C ALA A 128 7.25 -6.90 0.83
N ALA A 129 7.06 -6.52 -0.44
CA ALA A 129 6.27 -5.35 -0.80
C ALA A 129 4.81 -5.45 -0.30
N SER A 130 4.21 -6.64 -0.42
CA SER A 130 2.87 -6.93 0.09
C SER A 130 2.77 -6.75 1.61
N ILE A 131 3.77 -7.21 2.37
CA ILE A 131 3.87 -6.99 3.83
C ILE A 131 3.94 -5.49 4.15
N ILE A 132 4.83 -4.74 3.49
CA ILE A 132 4.98 -3.30 3.72
C ILE A 132 3.68 -2.54 3.44
N ALA A 133 3.02 -2.84 2.31
CA ALA A 133 1.75 -2.21 1.94
C ALA A 133 0.65 -2.51 2.97
N LYS A 134 0.59 -3.76 3.45
CA LYS A 134 -0.35 -4.23 4.46
C LYS A 134 -0.16 -3.53 5.81
N VAL A 135 1.08 -3.42 6.31
CA VAL A 135 1.38 -2.73 7.57
C VAL A 135 0.99 -1.26 7.48
N ASN A 136 1.37 -0.58 6.39
CA ASN A 136 1.00 0.82 6.16
C ASN A 136 -0.51 1.04 6.02
N ARG A 137 -1.23 0.07 5.45
CA ARG A 137 -2.70 0.10 5.36
C ARG A 137 -3.33 -0.01 6.74
N ASP A 138 -2.87 -0.96 7.54
CA ASP A 138 -3.40 -1.19 8.88
C ASP A 138 -3.17 0.03 9.78
N GLU A 139 -1.97 0.63 9.70
CA GLU A 139 -1.65 1.90 10.37
C GLU A 139 -2.61 3.03 9.94
N ALA A 140 -2.82 3.21 8.64
CA ALA A 140 -3.74 4.24 8.15
C ALA A 140 -5.19 4.02 8.61
N ILE A 141 -5.64 2.76 8.75
CA ILE A 141 -6.95 2.43 9.30
C ILE A 141 -7.02 2.80 10.78
N GLU A 142 -5.98 2.48 11.56
CA GLU A 142 -5.90 2.82 12.98
C GLU A 142 -5.87 4.33 13.22
N GLU A 143 -5.14 5.10 12.40
CA GLU A 143 -5.18 6.57 12.45
C GLU A 143 -6.59 7.12 12.22
N ILE A 144 -7.33 6.58 11.25
CA ILE A 144 -8.71 6.98 10.96
C ILE A 144 -9.63 6.62 12.13
N ARG A 145 -9.46 5.44 12.73
CA ARG A 145 -10.22 4.99 13.91
C ARG A 145 -10.01 5.93 15.08
N ARG A 146 -8.76 6.26 15.41
CA ARG A 146 -8.42 7.21 16.50
C ARG A 146 -9.02 8.58 16.26
N LYS A 147 -8.95 9.12 15.03
CA LYS A 147 -9.56 10.41 14.68
C LYS A 147 -11.08 10.39 14.85
N LYS A 148 -11.76 9.31 14.46
CA LYS A 148 -13.20 9.17 14.67
C LYS A 148 -13.58 9.14 16.14
N VAL A 149 -12.84 8.39 16.97
CA VAL A 149 -13.05 8.36 18.42
C VAL A 149 -12.88 9.76 19.02
N LEU A 150 -11.82 10.47 18.67
CA LEU A 150 -11.57 11.84 19.15
C LEU A 150 -12.71 12.80 18.76
N ILE A 151 -13.24 12.71 17.54
CA ILE A 151 -14.37 13.54 17.09
C ILE A 151 -15.64 13.20 17.88
N LEU A 152 -15.89 11.93 18.19
CA LEU A 152 -17.04 11.51 18.98
C LEU A 152 -16.92 11.96 20.44
N GLU A 153 -15.73 11.89 21.03
CA GLU A 153 -15.45 12.40 22.38
C GLU A 153 -15.62 13.92 22.44
N LEU A 154 -15.03 14.67 21.51
CA LEU A 154 -15.20 16.12 21.43
C LEU A 154 -16.66 16.50 21.16
N GLY A 155 -17.37 15.76 20.31
CA GLY A 155 -18.79 15.94 20.05
C GLY A 155 -19.64 15.70 21.30
N THR A 156 -19.32 14.67 22.09
CA THR A 156 -20.00 14.36 23.37
C THR A 156 -19.72 15.42 24.43
N VAL A 157 -18.49 15.93 24.50
CA VAL A 157 -18.12 17.03 25.41
C VAL A 157 -18.81 18.34 24.98
N MET A 158 -18.89 18.62 23.69
CA MET A 158 -19.60 19.79 23.17
C MET A 158 -21.11 19.72 23.37
N THR A 159 -21.73 18.55 23.21
CA THR A 159 -23.18 18.40 23.50
C THR A 159 -23.46 18.47 24.99
N ALA A 160 -22.58 17.94 25.85
CA ALA A 160 -22.68 18.10 27.30
C ALA A 160 -22.47 19.57 27.76
N GLY A 161 -21.72 20.38 27.00
CA GLY A 161 -21.48 21.80 27.30
C GLY A 161 -22.58 22.76 26.85
N LEU A 162 -23.62 22.31 26.13
CA LEU A 162 -24.63 23.18 25.51
C LEU A 162 -26.00 23.22 26.21
N LEU A 163 -26.15 22.68 27.43
CA LEU A 163 -27.42 22.79 28.16
C LEU A 163 -27.25 23.15 29.64
N ASN A 164 -27.48 24.42 29.95
CA ASN A 164 -27.98 24.87 31.26
C ASN A 164 -28.75 26.18 31.06
N LEU A 165 -30.04 26.06 30.78
CA LEU A 165 -30.99 27.17 30.87
C LEU A 165 -31.73 27.04 32.21
N TYR A 166 -31.28 27.79 33.22
CA TYR A 166 -32.07 28.02 34.43
C TYR A 166 -33.06 29.15 34.13
N LYS A 167 -34.36 28.84 34.20
CA LYS A 167 -35.41 29.85 34.27
C LYS A 167 -35.43 30.37 35.72
N ASN A 168 -34.97 31.60 35.94
CA ASN A 168 -35.18 32.31 37.19
C ASN A 168 -36.18 33.45 36.96
N SER A 169 -37.27 33.38 37.75
CA SER A 169 -38.41 34.31 37.91
C SER A 169 -39.38 34.41 36.74
#